data_AF-A0A7S3AQ36-F1
#
_entry.id   AF-A0A7S3AQ36-F1
#
_cell.length_a   1.000
_cell.length_b   1.000
_cell.length_c   1.000
_cell.angle_alpha   90.00
_cell.angle_beta   90.00
_cell.angle_gamma   90.00
#
_symmetry.space_group_name_H-M   'P 1'
#
loop_
_entity.id
_entity.type
_entity.pdbx_description
1 polymer ?
#
loop_
_entity_poly.entity_id
_entity_poly.type
_entity_poly.pdbx_seq_one_letter_code
_entity_poly.pdbx_strand_id
1 'polypeptide(L)'
;TPAATDDPDRASARRSIENPRGRMDELGWGRTLYRYRSGPATEATLAYSALAKKHGLSLTELSLRWCRQRLSVTTTLLGVTSLAQLDEDLGYFKNTKPLPPELLWDVDRIHMRNRLPIFSSTRVGKDWDGEGEIGEPLP
;
A
#
# COMPACT_ATOMS: atom_id res chain seq x y z
N THR A 1 10.82 -8.13 -4.43
CA THR A 1 11.14 -8.67 -3.09
C THR A 1 10.48 -7.79 -2.05
N PRO A 2 9.79 -8.38 -1.06
CA PRO A 2 9.12 -7.63 0.02
C PRO A 2 10.11 -6.72 0.77
N ALA A 3 9.60 -5.69 1.43
CA ALA A 3 10.40 -4.87 2.33
C ALA A 3 10.88 -5.71 3.52
N ALA A 4 12.01 -5.37 4.12
CA ALA A 4 12.56 -6.18 5.21
C ALA A 4 11.60 -6.34 6.40
N THR A 5 10.78 -5.32 6.68
CA THR A 5 9.77 -5.38 7.76
C THR A 5 8.52 -6.19 7.41
N ASP A 6 8.35 -6.54 6.12
CA ASP A 6 7.20 -7.27 5.57
C ASP A 6 7.58 -8.68 5.11
N ASP A 7 8.86 -9.02 5.14
CA ASP A 7 9.37 -10.27 4.60
C ASP A 7 9.22 -11.40 5.63
N PRO A 8 8.40 -12.43 5.33
CA PRO A 8 8.22 -13.56 6.24
C PRO A 8 9.49 -14.44 6.34
N ASP A 9 10.38 -14.40 5.35
CA ASP A 9 11.67 -15.07 5.43
C ASP A 9 12.67 -14.22 6.23
N ARG A 10 13.04 -14.72 7.42
CA ARG A 10 13.99 -14.02 8.30
C ARG A 10 15.37 -13.86 7.67
N ALA A 11 15.79 -14.78 6.81
CA ALA A 11 17.12 -14.71 6.19
C ALA A 11 17.17 -13.59 5.14
N SER A 12 16.16 -13.46 4.29
CA SER A 12 16.04 -12.35 3.34
C SER A 12 15.78 -11.02 4.05
N ALA A 13 14.90 -10.98 5.05
CA ALA A 13 14.66 -9.79 5.87
C ALA A 13 15.97 -9.24 6.45
N ARG A 14 16.79 -10.13 7.02
CA ARG A 14 18.09 -9.75 7.60
C ARG A 14 19.05 -9.20 6.55
N ARG A 15 19.13 -9.81 5.37
CA ARG A 15 19.94 -9.29 4.26
C ARG A 15 19.50 -7.88 3.85
N SER A 16 18.20 -7.63 3.78
CA SER A 16 17.66 -6.31 3.46
C SER A 16 17.89 -5.28 4.58
N ILE A 17 17.90 -5.68 5.85
CA ILE A 17 18.27 -4.80 6.97
C ILE A 17 19.77 -4.45 6.92
N GLU A 18 20.62 -5.42 6.63
CA GLU A 18 22.08 -5.24 6.54
C GLU A 18 22.49 -4.40 5.32
N ASN A 19 21.72 -4.48 4.23
CA ASN A 19 21.92 -3.65 3.03
C ASN A 19 20.58 -3.06 2.55
N PRO A 20 20.11 -1.94 3.17
CA PRO A 20 18.81 -1.36 2.88
C PRO A 20 18.70 -0.83 1.45
N ARG A 21 17.63 -1.20 0.74
CA ARG A 21 17.29 -0.64 -0.59
C ARG A 21 16.57 0.70 -0.48
N GLY A 22 16.19 1.10 0.73
CA GLY A 22 15.50 2.33 1.06
C GLY A 22 14.82 2.26 2.41
N ARG A 23 14.05 3.30 2.75
CA ARG A 23 13.41 3.48 4.08
C ARG A 23 12.52 2.32 4.55
N MET A 24 12.01 1.50 3.64
CA MET A 24 11.17 0.34 3.97
C MET A 24 11.98 -0.83 4.57
N ASP A 25 13.28 -0.90 4.27
CA ASP A 25 14.18 -1.92 4.80
C ASP A 25 14.83 -1.50 6.12
N GLU A 26 14.77 -0.21 6.47
CA GLU A 26 15.26 0.32 7.74
C GLU A 26 14.29 -0.01 8.88
N LEU A 27 14.79 -0.54 9.99
CA LEU A 27 13.96 -0.93 11.15
C LEU A 27 13.16 0.22 11.75
N GLY A 28 13.69 1.45 11.76
CA GLY A 28 12.99 2.63 12.26
C GLY A 28 11.80 2.98 11.39
N TRP A 29 12.08 3.52 10.19
CA TRP A 29 11.04 3.96 9.26
C TRP A 29 10.10 2.83 8.82
N GLY A 30 10.61 1.64 8.52
CA GLY A 30 9.80 0.50 8.10
C GLY A 30 8.74 0.10 9.13
N ARG A 31 9.03 0.20 10.43
CA ARG A 31 8.04 -0.08 11.49
C ARG A 31 6.95 1.00 11.57
N THR A 32 7.27 2.28 11.33
CA THR A 32 6.28 3.37 11.36
C THR A 32 5.17 3.26 10.30
N LEU A 33 5.36 2.41 9.29
CA LEU A 33 4.42 2.21 8.19
C LEU A 33 3.42 1.08 8.43
N TYR A 34 3.31 0.59 9.68
CA TYR A 34 2.34 -0.44 10.07
C TYR A 34 0.89 -0.11 9.72
N ARG A 35 0.53 1.18 9.67
CA ARG A 35 -0.80 1.65 9.29
C ARG A 35 -1.26 1.19 7.91
N TYR A 36 -0.34 0.83 7.01
CA TYR A 36 -0.67 0.26 5.70
C TYR A 36 -0.79 -1.27 5.72
N ARG A 37 -0.57 -1.89 6.89
CA ARG A 37 -0.52 -3.34 7.12
C ARG A 37 -1.51 -3.79 8.20
N SER A 38 -2.34 -2.88 8.72
CA SER A 38 -3.44 -3.25 9.61
C SER A 38 -4.38 -4.21 8.90
N GLY A 39 -5.17 -4.97 9.66
CA GLY A 39 -6.21 -5.85 9.10
C GLY A 39 -7.13 -5.10 8.12
N PRO A 40 -7.71 -3.94 8.50
CA PRO A 40 -8.57 -3.18 7.61
C PRO A 40 -7.85 -2.61 6.36
N ALA A 41 -6.59 -2.16 6.50
CA ALA A 41 -5.80 -1.70 5.36
C ALA A 41 -5.49 -2.84 4.37
N THR A 42 -5.23 -4.03 4.89
CA THR A 42 -5.00 -5.24 4.10
C THR A 42 -6.27 -5.66 3.36
N GLU A 43 -7.42 -5.68 4.04
CA GLU A 43 -8.73 -5.99 3.44
C GLU A 43 -9.05 -5.04 2.28
N ALA A 44 -8.91 -3.73 2.50
CA ALA A 44 -9.12 -2.71 1.47
C ALA A 44 -8.18 -2.92 0.27
N THR A 45 -6.90 -3.19 0.54
CA THR A 45 -5.88 -3.41 -0.49
C THR A 45 -6.19 -4.65 -1.34
N LEU A 46 -6.62 -5.75 -0.71
CA LEU A 46 -7.05 -6.97 -1.40
C LEU A 46 -8.29 -6.72 -2.27
N ALA A 47 -9.25 -5.95 -1.78
CA ALA A 47 -10.44 -5.57 -2.54
C ALA A 47 -10.08 -4.74 -3.79
N TYR A 48 -9.20 -3.74 -3.66
CA TYR A 48 -8.72 -2.97 -4.81
C TYR A 48 -7.89 -3.82 -5.77
N SER A 49 -7.07 -4.76 -5.27
CA SER A 49 -6.29 -5.67 -6.10
C SER A 49 -7.20 -6.57 -6.95
N ALA A 50 -8.25 -7.13 -6.34
CA ALA A 50 -9.23 -7.94 -7.05
C ALA A 50 -9.99 -7.13 -8.11
N LEU A 51 -10.38 -5.89 -7.78
CA LEU A 51 -11.02 -4.97 -8.72
C LEU A 51 -10.10 -4.65 -9.91
N ALA A 52 -8.84 -4.30 -9.66
CA ALA A 52 -7.86 -4.02 -10.71
C ALA A 52 -7.73 -5.20 -11.68
N LYS A 53 -7.55 -6.42 -11.14
CA LYS A 53 -7.46 -7.65 -11.94
C LYS A 53 -8.69 -7.88 -12.80
N LYS A 54 -9.90 -7.66 -12.28
CA LYS A 54 -11.16 -7.78 -13.04
C LYS A 54 -11.20 -6.86 -14.25
N HIS A 55 -10.54 -5.70 -14.19
CA HIS A 55 -10.46 -4.73 -15.28
C HIS A 55 -9.18 -4.86 -16.12
N GLY A 56 -8.38 -5.91 -15.92
CA GLY A 56 -7.13 -6.13 -16.67
C GLY A 56 -6.02 -5.14 -16.32
N LEU A 57 -6.06 -4.54 -15.12
CA LEU A 57 -5.07 -3.59 -14.62
C LEU A 57 -4.24 -4.21 -13.50
N SER A 58 -3.01 -3.74 -13.32
CA SER A 58 -2.27 -3.95 -12.08
C SER A 58 -2.86 -3.06 -10.97
N LEU A 59 -2.66 -3.43 -9.70
CA LEU A 59 -3.04 -2.57 -8.57
C LEU A 59 -2.32 -1.21 -8.63
N THR A 60 -1.05 -1.23 -9.07
CA THR A 60 -0.22 -0.04 -9.27
C THR A 60 -0.83 0.87 -10.34
N GLU A 61 -1.19 0.31 -11.51
CA GLU A 61 -1.81 1.08 -12.59
C GLU A 61 -3.12 1.72 -12.16
N LEU A 62 -4.01 0.96 -11.52
CA LEU A 62 -5.28 1.47 -10.99
C LEU A 62 -5.03 2.66 -10.05
N SER A 63 -4.10 2.50 -9.11
CA SER A 63 -3.81 3.52 -8.10
C SER A 63 -3.24 4.80 -8.71
N LEU A 64 -2.25 4.69 -9.59
CA LEU A 64 -1.60 5.86 -10.22
C LEU A 64 -2.53 6.59 -11.19
N ARG A 65 -3.28 5.86 -12.02
CA ARG A 65 -4.24 6.47 -12.94
C ARG A 65 -5.42 7.11 -12.20
N TRP A 66 -5.87 6.50 -11.10
CA TRP A 66 -6.89 7.10 -10.24
C TRP A 66 -6.42 8.44 -9.68
N CYS A 67 -5.20 8.50 -9.10
CA CYS A 67 -4.61 9.74 -8.59
C CYS A 67 -4.53 10.82 -9.67
N ARG A 68 -3.98 10.48 -10.84
CA ARG A 68 -3.83 11.39 -11.98
C ARG A 68 -5.16 11.97 -12.47
N GLN A 69 -6.25 11.21 -12.41
CA GLN A 69 -7.55 11.66 -12.90
C GLN A 69 -8.27 12.64 -11.94
N ARG A 70 -7.78 12.82 -10.71
CA ARG A 70 -8.42 13.72 -9.73
C ARG A 70 -7.96 15.15 -9.89
N LEU A 71 -8.92 16.07 -10.02
CA LEU A 71 -8.67 17.51 -10.11
C LEU A 71 -7.94 18.08 -8.89
N SER A 72 -8.10 17.44 -7.72
CA SER A 72 -7.44 17.85 -6.47
C SER A 72 -5.97 17.40 -6.38
N VAL A 73 -5.46 16.63 -7.35
CA VAL A 73 -4.09 16.10 -7.36
C VAL A 73 -3.28 16.81 -8.43
N THR A 74 -2.43 17.76 -8.02
CA THR A 74 -1.56 18.50 -8.95
C THR A 74 -0.37 17.66 -9.43
N THR A 75 0.22 16.87 -8.55
CA THR A 75 1.39 16.04 -8.85
C THR A 75 1.36 14.75 -8.03
N THR A 76 1.88 13.67 -8.61
CA THR A 76 2.07 12.39 -7.93
C THR A 76 3.57 12.17 -7.73
N LEU A 77 4.00 12.08 -6.46
CA LEU A 77 5.39 11.80 -6.13
C LEU A 77 5.62 10.29 -6.15
N LEU A 78 6.50 9.83 -7.04
CA LEU A 78 6.82 8.41 -7.20
C LEU A 78 7.94 8.00 -6.25
N GLY A 79 7.77 6.87 -5.57
CA GLY A 79 8.78 6.24 -4.73
C GLY A 79 9.10 4.84 -5.25
N VAL A 80 10.25 4.69 -5.90
CA VAL A 80 10.67 3.44 -6.55
C VAL A 80 12.09 3.06 -6.14
N THR A 81 12.42 1.77 -6.23
CA THR A 81 13.74 1.23 -5.86
C THR A 81 14.52 0.69 -7.05
N SER A 82 13.96 0.76 -8.26
CA SER A 82 14.58 0.31 -9.49
C SER A 82 14.12 1.13 -10.69
N LEU A 83 14.94 1.18 -11.73
CA LEU A 83 14.58 1.83 -12.99
C LEU A 83 13.40 1.14 -13.69
N ALA A 84 13.30 -0.19 -13.59
CA ALA A 84 12.19 -0.93 -14.17
C ALA A 84 10.83 -0.50 -13.58
N GLN A 85 10.76 -0.29 -12.26
CA GLN A 85 9.55 0.26 -11.61
C GLN A 85 9.26 1.69 -12.08
N LEU A 86 10.30 2.52 -12.22
CA LEU A 86 10.13 3.88 -12.74
C LEU A 86 9.55 3.88 -14.15
N ASP A 87 10.09 3.07 -15.04
CA ASP A 87 9.64 2.95 -16.43
C ASP A 87 8.20 2.43 -16.52
N GLU A 88 7.86 1.45 -15.69
CA GLU A 88 6.50 0.94 -15.53
C GLU A 88 5.53 2.05 -15.09
N ASP A 89 5.85 2.75 -14.01
CA ASP A 89 5.04 3.84 -13.46
C ASP A 89 4.84 4.96 -14.48
N LEU A 90 5.91 5.40 -15.16
CA LEU A 90 5.86 6.40 -16.23
C LEU A 90 5.00 5.93 -17.40
N GLY A 91 5.02 4.63 -17.72
CA GLY A 91 4.13 4.02 -18.71
C GLY A 91 2.65 4.26 -18.38
N TYR A 92 2.26 4.12 -17.12
CA TYR A 92 0.88 4.38 -16.68
C TYR A 92 0.51 5.87 -16.79
N PHE A 93 1.44 6.80 -16.54
CA PHE A 93 1.20 8.24 -16.73
C PHE A 93 1.05 8.64 -18.19
N LYS A 94 1.74 7.95 -19.12
CA LYS A 94 1.59 8.15 -20.57
C LYS A 94 0.21 7.71 -21.08
N ASN A 95 -0.46 6.77 -20.40
CA ASN A 95 -1.81 6.35 -20.76
C ASN A 95 -2.84 7.41 -20.37
N THR A 96 -3.22 8.26 -21.32
CA THR A 96 -4.15 9.38 -21.08
C THR A 96 -5.62 8.99 -21.04
N LYS A 97 -5.97 7.74 -21.36
CA LYS A 97 -7.36 7.27 -21.35
C LYS A 97 -7.92 7.35 -19.91
N PRO A 98 -9.12 7.92 -19.70
CA PRO A 98 -9.74 7.92 -18.38
C PRO A 98 -10.07 6.50 -17.92
N LEU A 99 -10.03 6.28 -16.61
CA LEU A 99 -10.61 5.07 -16.02
C LEU A 99 -12.13 5.08 -16.26
N PRO A 100 -12.74 3.94 -16.62
CA PRO A 100 -14.16 3.88 -16.90
C PRO A 100 -15.03 4.28 -15.68
N PRO A 101 -16.18 4.94 -15.88
CA PRO A 101 -17.06 5.37 -14.78
C PRO A 101 -17.50 4.22 -13.87
N GLU A 102 -17.77 3.04 -14.41
CA GLU A 102 -18.17 1.85 -13.65
C GLU A 102 -17.04 1.34 -12.75
N LEU A 103 -15.78 1.45 -13.19
CA LEU A 103 -14.63 1.13 -12.36
C LEU A 103 -14.49 2.14 -11.21
N LEU A 104 -14.69 3.42 -11.49
CA LEU A 104 -14.65 4.47 -10.45
C LEU A 104 -15.76 4.30 -9.43
N TRP A 105 -16.96 3.91 -9.87
CA TRP A 105 -18.06 3.56 -8.97
C TRP A 105 -17.69 2.39 -8.06
N ASP A 106 -17.03 1.36 -8.59
CA ASP A 106 -16.59 0.21 -7.80
C ASP A 106 -15.49 0.58 -6.79
N VAL A 107 -14.59 1.49 -7.16
CA VAL A 107 -13.63 2.08 -6.22
C VAL A 107 -14.36 2.80 -5.08
N ASP A 108 -15.37 3.61 -5.38
CA ASP A 108 -16.14 4.34 -4.36
C ASP A 108 -16.89 3.37 -3.42
N ARG A 109 -17.44 2.27 -3.95
CA ARG A 109 -18.07 1.23 -3.13
C ARG A 109 -17.09 0.56 -2.17
N ILE A 110 -15.87 0.25 -2.62
CA ILE A 110 -14.82 -0.29 -1.75
C ILE A 110 -14.42 0.74 -0.70
N HIS A 111 -14.22 2.00 -1.10
CA HIS A 111 -13.87 3.08 -0.19
C HIS A 111 -14.92 3.28 0.91
N MET A 112 -16.21 3.27 0.56
CA MET A 112 -17.30 3.45 1.54
C MET A 112 -17.39 2.32 2.57
N ARG A 113 -17.03 1.09 2.19
CA ARG A 113 -16.93 -0.06 3.10
C ARG A 113 -15.70 -0.01 3.99
N ASN A 114 -14.62 0.59 3.49
CA ASN A 114 -13.31 0.60 4.14
C ASN A 114 -12.84 2.04 4.43
N ARG A 115 -13.69 2.85 5.09
CA ARG A 115 -13.32 4.24 5.39
C ARG A 115 -12.24 4.30 6.47
N LEU A 116 -11.23 5.14 6.23
CA LEU A 116 -10.09 5.38 7.15
C LEU A 116 -9.41 4.08 7.63
N PRO A 117 -9.03 3.16 6.72
CA PRO A 117 -8.57 1.83 7.12
C PRO A 117 -7.18 1.88 7.78
N ILE A 118 -6.39 2.91 7.50
CA ILE A 118 -5.07 3.13 8.11
C ILE A 118 -5.14 3.62 9.56
N PHE A 119 -6.33 4.04 10.01
CA PHE A 119 -6.61 4.45 11.39
C PHE A 119 -7.53 3.45 12.10
N SER A 120 -7.76 2.30 11.49
CA SER A 120 -8.62 1.23 12.00
C SER A 120 -7.80 -0.02 12.28
N SER A 121 -8.22 -0.81 13.26
CA SER A 121 -7.54 -2.04 13.66
C SER A 121 -8.51 -3.19 13.90
N THR A 122 -8.07 -4.40 13.58
CA THR A 122 -8.73 -5.66 13.95
C THR A 122 -8.19 -6.21 15.28
N ARG A 123 -7.25 -5.52 15.94
CA ARG A 123 -6.59 -5.93 17.18
C ARG A 123 -7.23 -5.35 18.44
N VAL A 124 -8.50 -4.97 18.38
CA VAL A 124 -9.24 -4.38 19.51
C VAL A 124 -9.07 -5.25 20.76
N GLY A 125 -8.62 -4.63 21.86
CA GLY A 125 -8.41 -5.30 23.15
C GLY A 125 -6.99 -5.82 23.36
N LYS A 126 -6.17 -5.99 22.32
CA LYS A 126 -4.74 -6.36 22.50
C LYS A 126 -3.94 -5.23 23.13
N ASP A 127 -4.34 -4.00 22.87
CA ASP A 127 -3.79 -2.81 23.50
C ASP A 127 -4.05 -2.78 25.02
N TRP A 128 -5.15 -3.37 25.48
CA TRP A 128 -5.45 -3.51 26.92
C TRP A 128 -4.52 -4.50 27.62
N ASP A 129 -4.03 -5.50 26.88
CA ASP A 129 -3.05 -6.48 27.35
C ASP A 129 -1.59 -6.01 27.11
N GLY A 130 -1.39 -4.75 26.76
CA GLY A 130 -0.07 -4.16 26.56
C GLY A 130 0.60 -4.52 25.24
N GLU A 131 -0.14 -4.94 24.21
CA GLU A 131 0.40 -5.21 22.87
C GLU A 131 -0.05 -4.16 21.83
N GLY A 132 0.91 -3.42 21.28
CA GLY A 132 0.68 -2.45 20.22
C GLY A 132 0.48 -3.07 18.84
N GLU A 133 0.23 -2.20 17.84
CA GLU A 133 -0.15 -2.62 16.49
C GLU A 133 0.92 -3.44 15.75
N ILE A 134 2.20 -3.21 16.06
CA ILE A 134 3.33 -3.99 15.53
C ILE A 134 3.84 -5.05 16.51
N GLY A 135 3.08 -5.35 17.57
CA GLY A 135 3.47 -6.30 18.62
C GLY A 135 4.56 -5.78 19.55
N GLU A 136 4.77 -4.46 19.55
CA GLU A 136 5.55 -3.76 20.55
C GLU A 136 4.84 -3.78 21.91
N PRO A 137 5.57 -3.88 23.02
CA PRO A 137 4.96 -3.71 24.34
C PRO A 137 4.52 -2.25 24.50
N LEU A 138 3.27 -2.05 24.91
CA LEU A 138 2.73 -0.76 25.34
C LEU A 138 2.91 -0.62 26.86
N PRO A 139 3.29 0.57 27.35
CA PRO A 139 3.47 0.84 28.77
C PRO A 139 2.16 0.87 29.56
#